data_AF-A0A2E6I2L9-F1
#
_entry.id   AF-A0A2E6I2L9-F1
#
_cell.length_a   1.000
_cell.length_b   1.000
_cell.length_c   1.000
_cell.angle_alpha   90.00
_cell.angle_beta   90.00
_cell.angle_gamma   90.00
#
_symmetry.space_group_name_H-M   'P 1'
#
loop_
_entity.id
_entity.type
_entity.pdbx_description
1 polymer ?
#
loop_
_entity_poly.entity_id
_entity_poly.type
_entity_poly.pdbx_seq_one_letter_code
_entity_poly.pdbx_strand_id
1 'polypeptide(L)'
;MFVGLFTLIGLREALRPKPRGPWIIVCVLSALLSKESGLILPVLLVLVDLIWISSESKARFAVRRFCQVHLWSIGALATWLVFRWRATGSLGHVRPSPLDNPLINEPVSVALCTLPRQVFEYVRLLSYPARLSVDYGFSQIEIVRSPDLWGIGLMLLASSSFVVRSCPPLRSHSVSG
;
A
#
# COMPACT_ATOMS: atom_id res chain seq x y z
N MET A 1 -6.52 9.65 1.58
CA MET A 1 -5.68 10.68 2.24
C MET A 1 -5.26 10.27 3.65
N PHE A 2 -6.19 9.88 4.53
CA PHE A 2 -5.88 9.53 5.94
C PHE A 2 -4.93 8.35 6.13
N VAL A 3 -5.08 7.25 5.37
CA VAL A 3 -4.20 6.07 5.48
C VAL A 3 -2.73 6.45 5.26
N GLY A 4 -2.44 7.17 4.17
CA GLY A 4 -1.06 7.57 3.83
C GLY A 4 -0.40 8.41 4.93
N LEU A 5 -1.15 9.31 5.57
CA LEU A 5 -0.64 10.10 6.69
C LEU A 5 -0.24 9.20 7.88
N PHE A 6 -1.12 8.29 8.30
CA PHE A 6 -0.83 7.37 9.41
C PHE A 6 0.28 6.37 9.06
N THR A 7 0.37 5.93 7.81
CA THR A 7 1.46 5.09 7.33
C THR A 7 2.80 5.83 7.42
N LEU A 8 2.88 7.08 6.96
CA LEU A 8 4.10 7.87 7.02
C LEU A 8 4.53 8.19 8.46
N ILE A 9 3.58 8.55 9.35
CA ILE A 9 3.87 8.80 10.76
C ILE A 9 4.32 7.51 11.46
N GLY A 10 3.62 6.40 11.25
CA GLY A 10 3.98 5.11 11.82
C GLY A 10 5.35 4.62 11.37
N LEU A 11 5.67 4.79 10.08
CA LEU A 11 6.98 4.48 9.53
C LEU A 11 8.07 5.36 10.13
N ARG A 12 7.84 6.68 10.23
CA ARG A 12 8.77 7.62 10.87
C ARG A 12 9.05 7.27 12.32
N GLU A 13 8.02 6.90 13.09
CA GLU A 13 8.18 6.47 14.50
C GLU A 13 8.95 5.15 14.62
N ALA A 14 8.72 4.20 13.71
CA ALA A 14 9.46 2.95 13.68
C ALA A 14 10.94 3.15 13.32
N LEU A 15 11.25 4.09 12.43
CA LEU A 15 12.63 4.44 12.07
C LEU A 15 13.38 5.19 13.18
N ARG A 16 12.73 5.60 14.28
CA ARG A 16 13.44 6.22 15.41
C ARG A 16 14.36 5.23 16.13
N PRO A 17 15.48 5.70 16.72
CA PRO A 17 16.40 4.86 17.47
C PRO A 17 15.76 4.24 18.73
N LYS A 18 14.77 4.92 19.31
CA LYS A 18 13.93 4.41 20.41
C LYS A 18 12.47 4.50 19.99
N PRO A 19 11.93 3.50 19.27
CA PRO A 19 10.55 3.52 18.83
C PRO A 19 9.61 3.49 20.03
N ARG A 20 8.58 4.33 20.00
CA ARG A 20 7.54 4.33 21.02
C ARG A 20 6.45 3.34 20.60
N GLY A 21 6.53 2.11 21.08
CA GLY A 21 5.53 1.06 20.84
C GLY A 21 4.06 1.52 20.90
N PRO A 22 3.60 2.29 21.92
CA PRO A 22 2.21 2.74 22.00
C PRO A 22 1.79 3.72 20.88
N TRP A 23 2.73 4.43 20.25
CA TRP A 23 2.39 5.27 19.09
C TRP A 23 2.22 4.46 17.81
N ILE A 24 2.92 3.34 17.69
CA ILE A 24 2.84 2.44 16.54
C ILE A 24 1.47 1.78 16.50
N ILE A 25 0.95 1.29 17.64
CA ILE A 25 -0.41 0.73 17.72
C ILE A 25 -1.46 1.76 17.32
N VAL A 26 -1.35 3.02 17.78
CA VAL A 26 -2.28 4.09 17.38
C VAL A 26 -2.23 4.32 15.88
N CYS A 27 -1.03 4.42 15.29
CA CYS A 27 -0.89 4.65 13.84
C CYS A 27 -1.43 3.47 13.02
N VAL A 28 -1.14 2.23 13.40
CA VAL A 28 -1.61 1.03 12.71
C VAL A 28 -3.13 0.90 12.84
N LEU A 29 -3.69 1.09 14.03
CA LEU A 29 -5.14 1.06 14.24
C LEU A 29 -5.84 2.17 13.45
N SER A 30 -5.34 3.41 13.51
CA SER A 30 -5.94 4.52 12.76
C SER A 30 -5.85 4.32 11.25
N ALA A 31 -4.77 3.74 10.74
CA ALA A 31 -4.64 3.37 9.34
C ALA A 31 -5.66 2.29 8.94
N LEU A 32 -5.79 1.22 9.74
CA LEU A 32 -6.70 0.09 9.49
C LEU A 32 -8.18 0.48 9.64
N LEU A 33 -8.52 1.34 10.60
CA LEU A 33 -9.84 1.90 10.78
C LEU A 33 -10.22 2.88 9.66
N SER A 34 -9.23 3.52 9.02
CA SER A 34 -9.48 4.41 7.88
C SER A 34 -9.81 3.64 6.61
N LYS A 35 -8.98 2.66 6.23
CA LYS A 35 -9.25 1.70 5.14
C LYS A 35 -8.44 0.41 5.34
N GLU A 36 -8.88 -0.65 4.68
CA GLU A 36 -8.18 -1.95 4.64
C GLU A 36 -6.76 -1.87 4.08
N SER A 37 -6.49 -0.91 3.18
CA SER A 37 -5.12 -0.66 2.67
C SER A 37 -4.15 -0.18 3.75
N GLY A 38 -4.63 0.13 4.97
CA GLY A 38 -3.79 0.34 6.15
C GLY A 38 -2.89 -0.86 6.51
N LEU A 39 -3.23 -2.06 6.01
CA LEU A 39 -2.38 -3.26 6.10
C LEU A 39 -0.97 -3.08 5.49
N ILE A 40 -0.79 -2.08 4.62
CA ILE A 40 0.52 -1.74 4.05
C ILE A 40 1.52 -1.36 5.15
N LEU A 41 1.09 -0.69 6.22
CA LEU A 41 1.99 -0.24 7.29
C LEU A 41 2.68 -1.41 8.01
N PRO A 42 1.98 -2.41 8.61
CA PRO A 42 2.65 -3.53 9.27
C PRO A 42 3.55 -4.33 8.30
N VAL A 43 3.16 -4.47 7.04
CA VAL A 43 4.00 -5.11 6.01
C VAL A 43 5.29 -4.32 5.77
N LEU A 44 5.20 -2.99 5.62
CA LEU A 44 6.36 -2.12 5.48
C LEU A 44 7.29 -2.18 6.70
N LEU A 45 6.74 -2.26 7.92
CA LEU A 45 7.54 -2.38 9.14
C LEU A 45 8.38 -3.66 9.15
N VAL A 46 7.80 -4.79 8.72
CA VAL A 46 8.53 -6.06 8.57
C VAL A 46 9.62 -5.93 7.51
N LEU A 47 9.29 -5.36 6.34
CA LEU A 47 10.25 -5.16 5.24
C LEU A 47 11.43 -4.27 5.65
N VAL A 48 11.16 -3.16 6.34
CA VAL A 48 12.21 -2.25 6.82
C VAL A 48 13.14 -2.97 7.78
N ASP A 49 12.61 -3.71 8.75
CA ASP A 49 13.44 -4.45 9.68
C ASP A 49 14.22 -5.56 8.96
N LEU A 50 13.64 -6.25 7.97
CA LEU A 50 14.32 -7.30 7.19
C LEU A 50 15.49 -6.75 6.38
N ILE A 51 15.35 -5.55 5.80
CA ILE A 51 16.38 -4.91 4.98
C ILE A 51 17.47 -4.26 5.86
N TRP A 52 17.09 -3.59 6.96
CA TRP A 52 18.01 -2.76 7.74
C TRP A 52 18.65 -3.47 8.95
N ILE A 53 17.96 -4.41 9.61
CA ILE A 53 18.47 -5.05 10.85
C ILE A 53 19.44 -6.20 10.55
N SER A 54 19.44 -6.72 9.32
CA SER A 54 20.33 -7.81 8.90
C SER A 54 21.82 -7.46 8.95
N SER A 55 22.20 -6.18 9.03
CA SER A 55 23.59 -5.77 8.77
C SER A 55 24.51 -5.79 9.99
N GLU A 56 24.08 -5.41 11.21
CA GLU A 56 25.07 -5.16 12.31
C GLU A 56 24.59 -5.30 13.78
N SER A 57 23.33 -5.65 14.09
CA SER A 57 22.85 -5.50 15.48
C SER A 57 23.05 -6.73 16.38
N LYS A 58 23.55 -6.49 17.61
CA LYS A 58 23.57 -7.48 18.71
C LYS A 58 22.16 -8.07 18.88
N ALA A 59 22.00 -9.40 18.85
CA ALA A 59 20.72 -10.11 18.88
C ALA A 59 19.71 -9.59 19.94
N ARG A 60 20.20 -9.18 21.13
CA ARG A 60 19.35 -8.58 22.18
C ARG A 60 18.67 -7.27 21.77
N PHE A 61 19.32 -6.44 20.97
CA PHE A 61 18.74 -5.19 20.45
C PHE A 61 17.69 -5.50 19.38
N ALA A 62 17.97 -6.44 18.47
CA ALA A 62 17.02 -6.91 17.46
C ALA A 62 15.73 -7.46 18.09
N VAL A 63 15.85 -8.36 19.08
CA VAL A 63 14.69 -8.95 19.77
C VAL A 63 13.87 -7.87 20.50
N ARG A 64 14.52 -6.93 21.19
CA ARG A 64 13.83 -5.87 21.92
C ARG A 64 13.06 -4.95 20.95
N ARG A 65 13.68 -4.57 19.84
CA ARG A 65 13.04 -3.76 18.79
C ARG A 65 11.89 -4.53 18.14
N PHE A 66 12.09 -5.82 17.86
CA PHE A 66 11.07 -6.68 17.29
C PHE A 66 9.84 -6.74 18.19
N CYS A 67 10.02 -7.01 19.49
CA CYS A 67 8.94 -6.99 20.46
C CYS A 67 8.28 -5.61 20.63
N GLN A 68 9.01 -4.50 20.45
CA GLN A 68 8.46 -3.15 20.58
C GLN A 68 7.71 -2.63 19.34
N VAL A 69 7.90 -3.23 18.17
CA VAL A 69 7.27 -2.78 16.92
C VAL A 69 6.28 -3.82 16.41
N HIS A 70 6.71 -5.08 16.31
CA HIS A 70 5.90 -6.17 15.74
C HIS A 70 4.82 -6.65 16.70
N LEU A 71 5.11 -6.76 17.99
CA LEU A 71 4.09 -7.20 18.96
C LEU A 71 2.90 -6.22 19.00
N TRP A 72 3.19 -4.92 18.99
CA TRP A 72 2.16 -3.88 19.01
C TRP A 72 1.39 -3.78 17.70
N SER A 73 2.05 -3.95 16.56
CA SER A 73 1.38 -3.96 15.25
C SER A 73 0.54 -5.22 15.03
N ILE A 74 0.99 -6.39 15.49
CA ILE A 74 0.18 -7.61 15.53
C ILE A 74 -1.03 -7.44 16.45
N GLY A 75 -0.84 -6.84 17.63
CA GLY A 75 -1.94 -6.52 18.55
C GLY A 75 -2.98 -5.58 17.92
N ALA A 76 -2.53 -4.56 17.20
CA ALA A 76 -3.39 -3.65 16.44
C ALA A 76 -4.18 -4.39 15.36
N LEU A 77 -3.50 -5.25 14.60
CA LEU A 77 -4.11 -6.04 13.53
C LEU A 77 -5.17 -7.01 14.09
N ALA A 78 -4.85 -7.72 15.16
CA ALA A 78 -5.78 -8.64 15.82
C ALA A 78 -7.01 -7.90 16.34
N THR A 79 -6.81 -6.72 16.96
CA THR A 79 -7.92 -5.88 17.44
C THR A 79 -8.83 -5.43 16.29
N TRP A 80 -8.25 -5.01 15.18
CA TRP A 80 -9.01 -4.64 13.99
C TRP A 80 -9.77 -5.82 13.38
N LEU A 81 -9.17 -7.02 13.32
CA LEU A 81 -9.86 -8.24 12.85
C LEU A 81 -11.06 -8.59 13.72
N VAL A 82 -10.94 -8.45 15.05
CA VAL A 82 -12.06 -8.66 15.97
C VAL A 82 -13.19 -7.65 15.72
N PHE A 83 -12.86 -6.35 15.58
CA PHE A 83 -13.86 -5.33 15.27
C PHE A 83 -14.52 -5.57 13.91
N ARG A 84 -13.73 -5.93 12.90
CA ARG A 84 -14.24 -6.26 11.57
C ARG A 84 -15.19 -7.45 11.62
N TRP A 85 -14.80 -8.53 12.30
CA TRP A 85 -15.63 -9.72 12.44
C TRP A 85 -16.93 -9.42 13.19
N ARG A 86 -16.87 -8.62 14.25
CA ARG A 86 -18.08 -8.18 14.97
C ARG A 86 -19.00 -7.30 14.13
N ALA A 87 -18.45 -6.43 13.29
CA ALA A 87 -19.23 -5.51 12.47
C ALA A 87 -19.83 -6.17 11.22
N THR A 88 -19.10 -7.08 10.57
CA THR A 88 -19.46 -7.65 9.26
C THR A 88 -19.83 -9.13 9.31
N GLY A 89 -19.60 -9.82 10.43
CA GLY A 89 -19.79 -11.27 10.56
C GLY A 89 -18.78 -12.11 9.76
N SER A 90 -17.86 -11.48 9.02
CA SER A 90 -16.91 -12.12 8.13
C SER A 90 -15.51 -11.53 8.30
N LEU A 91 -14.50 -12.40 8.28
CA LEU A 91 -13.09 -11.98 8.21
C LEU A 91 -12.62 -11.78 6.76
N GLY A 92 -13.39 -12.28 5.78
CA GLY A 92 -13.05 -12.27 4.37
C GLY A 92 -13.61 -11.08 3.60
N HIS A 93 -13.40 -11.11 2.28
CA HIS A 93 -14.03 -10.16 1.37
C HIS A 93 -15.55 -10.24 1.50
N VAL A 94 -16.18 -9.14 1.92
CA VAL A 94 -17.59 -8.93 1.66
C VAL A 94 -17.72 -8.87 0.14
N ARG A 95 -18.50 -9.79 -0.46
CA ARG A 95 -18.68 -9.80 -1.91
C ARG A 95 -19.18 -8.42 -2.32
N PRO A 96 -18.41 -7.64 -3.11
CA PRO A 96 -18.89 -6.36 -3.60
C PRO A 96 -20.21 -6.58 -4.31
N SER A 97 -21.18 -5.68 -4.12
CA SER A 97 -22.38 -5.77 -4.94
C SER A 97 -21.97 -5.55 -6.40
N PRO A 98 -22.62 -6.20 -7.38
CA PRO A 98 -22.47 -5.81 -8.77
C PRO A 98 -22.66 -4.31 -8.96
N LEU A 99 -23.54 -3.68 -8.18
CA LEU A 99 -23.74 -2.22 -8.15
C LEU A 99 -22.48 -1.41 -7.76
N ASP A 100 -21.57 -1.99 -6.97
CA ASP A 100 -20.34 -1.32 -6.50
C ASP A 100 -19.15 -1.56 -7.42
N ASN A 101 -19.15 -2.70 -8.14
CA ASN A 101 -18.08 -3.05 -9.06
C ASN A 101 -18.61 -3.83 -10.27
N PRO A 102 -18.74 -3.18 -11.44
CA PRO A 102 -19.24 -3.85 -12.66
C PRO A 102 -18.30 -4.96 -13.15
N LEU A 103 -17.02 -4.96 -12.74
CA LEU A 103 -16.05 -5.99 -13.11
C LEU A 103 -16.23 -7.31 -12.34
N ILE A 104 -17.13 -7.37 -11.34
CA ILE A 104 -17.26 -8.56 -10.48
C ILE A 104 -17.77 -9.80 -11.23
N ASN A 105 -18.58 -9.60 -12.27
CA ASN A 105 -19.15 -10.68 -13.08
C ASN A 105 -18.39 -10.90 -14.40
N GLU A 106 -17.37 -10.10 -14.68
CA GLU A 106 -16.59 -10.18 -15.91
C GLU A 106 -15.36 -11.09 -15.70
N PRO A 107 -14.87 -11.77 -16.75
CA PRO A 107 -13.72 -12.66 -16.64
C PRO A 107 -12.44 -11.87 -16.32
N VAL A 108 -11.48 -12.53 -15.66
CA VAL A 108 -10.20 -11.93 -15.22
C VAL A 108 -9.46 -11.25 -16.38
N SER A 109 -9.56 -11.78 -17.60
CA SER A 109 -8.96 -11.18 -18.80
C SER A 109 -9.50 -9.77 -19.09
N VAL A 110 -10.79 -9.53 -18.89
CA VAL A 110 -11.44 -8.23 -19.07
C VAL A 110 -11.07 -7.28 -17.94
N ALA A 111 -10.96 -7.79 -16.71
CA ALA A 111 -10.46 -7.00 -15.59
C ALA A 111 -9.02 -6.52 -15.85
N LEU A 112 -8.14 -7.41 -16.34
CA LEU A 112 -6.77 -7.07 -16.71
C LEU A 112 -6.69 -6.06 -17.85
N CYS A 113 -7.56 -6.15 -18.86
CA CYS A 113 -7.62 -5.17 -19.95
C CYS A 113 -8.14 -3.79 -19.49
N THR A 114 -8.96 -3.76 -18.45
CA THR A 114 -9.54 -2.51 -17.92
C THR A 114 -8.58 -1.77 -16.98
N LEU A 115 -7.65 -2.49 -16.32
CA LEU A 115 -6.69 -1.91 -15.36
C LEU A 115 -5.86 -0.73 -15.91
N PRO A 116 -5.21 -0.81 -17.09
CA PRO A 116 -4.38 0.28 -17.59
C PRO A 116 -5.18 1.54 -17.86
N ARG A 117 -6.38 1.39 -18.44
CA ARG A 117 -7.28 2.50 -18.73
C ARG A 117 -7.78 3.17 -17.45
N GLN A 118 -8.10 2.37 -16.43
CA GLN A 118 -8.52 2.87 -15.13
C GLN A 118 -7.40 3.68 -14.45
N VAL A 119 -6.15 3.19 -14.52
CA VAL A 119 -5.00 3.92 -13.98
C VAL A 119 -4.78 5.22 -14.73
N PHE A 120 -4.89 5.22 -16.06
CA PHE A 120 -4.76 6.44 -16.85
C PHE A 120 -5.83 7.48 -16.48
N GLU A 121 -7.10 7.08 -16.35
CA GLU A 121 -8.15 8.01 -15.92
C GLU A 121 -7.90 8.58 -14.52
N TYR A 122 -7.36 7.78 -13.60
CA TYR A 122 -6.95 8.31 -12.29
C TYR A 122 -5.79 9.30 -12.40
N VAL A 123 -4.78 9.05 -13.23
CA VAL A 123 -3.67 9.98 -13.46
C VAL A 123 -4.18 11.27 -14.11
N ARG A 124 -5.09 11.16 -15.07
CA ARG A 124 -5.74 12.28 -15.75
C ARG A 124 -6.53 13.13 -14.77
N LEU A 125 -7.37 12.51 -13.93
CA LEU A 125 -8.14 13.22 -12.91
C LEU A 125 -7.24 13.89 -11.86
N LEU A 126 -6.11 13.28 -11.51
CA LEU A 126 -5.13 13.88 -10.61
C LEU A 126 -4.45 15.11 -11.23
N SER A 127 -4.17 15.06 -12.53
CA SER A 127 -3.51 16.14 -13.28
C SER A 127 -4.48 17.25 -13.66
N TYR A 128 -5.74 16.91 -13.96
CA TYR A 128 -6.78 17.83 -14.40
C TYR A 128 -8.16 17.40 -13.86
N PRO A 129 -8.56 17.92 -12.68
CA PRO A 129 -9.77 17.46 -11.97
C PRO A 129 -11.08 18.06 -12.52
N ALA A 130 -11.18 18.35 -13.82
CA ALA A 130 -12.35 19.04 -14.37
C ALA A 130 -13.63 18.19 -14.37
N ARG A 131 -13.52 16.86 -14.27
CA ARG A 131 -14.66 15.93 -14.21
C ARG A 131 -14.77 15.20 -12.86
N LEU A 132 -14.16 15.76 -11.82
CA LEU A 132 -14.19 15.15 -10.50
C LEU A 132 -15.59 15.27 -9.87
N SER A 133 -16.40 14.23 -9.94
CA SER A 133 -17.70 14.14 -9.25
C SER A 133 -17.55 13.42 -7.91
N VAL A 134 -18.32 13.82 -6.90
CA VAL A 134 -18.39 13.12 -5.61
C VAL A 134 -19.23 11.84 -5.73
N ASP A 135 -20.22 11.84 -6.61
CA ASP A 135 -21.10 10.71 -6.90
C ASP A 135 -20.65 9.99 -8.18
N TYR A 136 -19.62 9.17 -8.04
CA TYR A 136 -19.25 8.20 -9.06
C TYR A 136 -20.13 6.95 -8.92
N GLY A 137 -21.23 6.92 -9.67
CA GLY A 137 -22.10 5.75 -9.79
C GLY A 137 -21.55 4.66 -10.72
N PHE A 138 -22.15 3.47 -10.61
CA PHE A 138 -21.93 2.16 -11.27
C PHE A 138 -21.44 2.14 -12.74
N SER A 139 -21.59 3.21 -13.53
CA SER A 139 -21.38 3.20 -14.99
C SER A 139 -20.12 3.93 -15.49
N GLN A 140 -19.24 4.40 -14.61
CA GLN A 140 -18.10 5.22 -15.06
C GLN A 140 -16.81 4.45 -15.36
N ILE A 141 -16.70 3.20 -14.88
CA ILE A 141 -15.59 2.32 -15.25
C ILE A 141 -15.96 1.67 -16.57
N GLU A 142 -15.46 2.23 -17.67
CA GLU A 142 -15.69 1.68 -19.01
C GLU A 142 -14.97 0.32 -19.10
N ILE A 143 -15.75 -0.75 -19.21
CA ILE A 143 -15.21 -2.12 -19.28
C ILE A 143 -14.50 -2.30 -20.62
N VAL A 144 -13.19 -2.48 -20.58
CA VAL A 144 -12.38 -2.68 -21.78
C VAL A 144 -12.24 -4.16 -22.04
N ARG A 145 -12.80 -4.64 -23.15
CA ARG A 145 -12.78 -6.06 -23.53
C ARG A 145 -11.61 -6.45 -24.43
N SER A 146 -10.84 -5.47 -24.90
CA SER A 146 -9.64 -5.64 -25.72
C SER A 146 -8.41 -4.99 -25.05
N PRO A 147 -7.19 -5.49 -25.27
CA PRO A 147 -6.00 -4.90 -24.68
C PRO A 147 -5.74 -3.50 -25.25
N ASP A 148 -5.74 -2.50 -24.37
CA ASP A 148 -5.34 -1.13 -24.71
C ASP A 148 -3.80 -1.01 -24.69
N LEU A 149 -3.20 -1.12 -25.87
CA LEU A 149 -1.74 -1.07 -26.05
C LEU A 149 -1.14 0.27 -25.60
N TRP A 150 -1.89 1.36 -25.67
CA TRP A 150 -1.44 2.68 -25.23
C TRP A 150 -1.35 2.77 -23.70
N GLY A 151 -2.37 2.28 -23.00
CA GLY A 151 -2.37 2.19 -21.55
C GLY A 151 -1.24 1.31 -21.01
N ILE A 152 -0.98 0.16 -21.65
CA ILE A 152 0.12 -0.75 -21.27
C ILE A 152 1.48 -0.07 -21.46
N GLY A 153 1.69 0.61 -22.60
CA GLY A 153 2.93 1.33 -22.88
C GLY A 153 3.24 2.43 -21.86
N LEU A 154 2.22 3.19 -21.45
CA LEU A 154 2.37 4.23 -20.42
C LEU A 154 2.70 3.67 -19.04
N MET A 155 2.12 2.53 -18.64
CA MET A 155 2.46 1.87 -17.37
C MET A 155 3.92 1.40 -17.35
N LEU A 156 4.42 0.85 -18.46
CA LEU A 156 5.81 0.38 -18.57
C LEU A 156 6.81 1.55 -18.51
N LEU A 157 6.49 2.69 -19.14
CA LEU A 157 7.32 3.89 -19.06
C LEU A 157 7.32 4.54 -17.67
N ALA A 158 6.17 4.54 -16.99
CA ALA A 158 6.07 5.06 -15.62
C ALA A 158 6.87 4.21 -14.62
N SER A 159 6.83 2.88 -14.77
CA SER A 159 7.57 1.95 -13.91
C SER A 159 9.08 1.98 -14.17
N SER A 160 9.52 2.08 -15.43
CA SER A 160 10.95 2.22 -15.76
C SER A 160 11.56 3.51 -15.19
N SER A 161 10.83 4.63 -15.25
CA SER A 161 11.26 5.92 -14.71
C SER A 161 11.43 5.91 -13.18
N PHE A 162 10.63 5.10 -12.48
CA PHE A 162 10.72 4.93 -11.03
C PHE A 162 11.93 4.06 -10.64
N VAL A 163 12.21 3.01 -11.41
CA VAL A 163 13.38 2.14 -11.19
C VAL A 163 14.68 2.89 -11.45
N VAL A 164 14.77 3.66 -12.54
CA VAL A 164 15.98 4.43 -12.89
C VAL A 164 16.33 5.49 -11.84
N ARG A 165 15.32 6.14 -11.23
CA ARG A 165 15.54 7.09 -10.13
C ARG A 165 15.96 6.43 -8.80
N SER A 166 15.72 5.13 -8.64
CA SER A 166 15.96 4.40 -7.40
C SER A 166 17.31 3.69 -7.35
N CYS A 167 18.04 3.63 -8.47
CA CYS A 167 19.41 3.13 -8.50
C CYS A 167 20.38 4.25 -8.09
N PRO A 168 21.05 4.16 -6.92
CA PRO A 168 22.14 5.09 -6.60
C PRO A 168 23.27 4.93 -7.64
N PRO A 169 23.93 6.03 -8.05
CA PRO A 169 25.04 5.94 -8.99
C PRO A 169 26.15 5.08 -8.37
N LEU A 170 26.56 4.04 -9.10
CA LEU A 170 27.68 3.19 -8.76
C LEU A 170 28.92 4.08 -8.54
N ARG A 171 29.35 4.21 -7.29
CA ARG A 171 30.60 4.88 -6.93
C ARG A 171 31.74 4.06 -7.52
N SER A 172 32.28 4.51 -8.64
CA SER A 172 33.52 3.97 -9.18
C SER A 172 34.63 4.23 -8.16
N HIS A 173 35.02 3.20 -7.42
CA HIS A 173 36.28 3.23 -6.69
C HIS A 173 37.41 3.28 -7.72
N SER A 174 37.91 4.49 -7.98
CA SER A 174 39.18 4.67 -8.68
C SER A 174 40.26 4.06 -7.81
N VAL A 175 40.76 2.91 -8.22
CA VAL A 175 41.98 2.31 -7.70
C VAL A 175 43.12 3.25 -8.11
N SER A 176 43.62 4.02 -7.15
CA SER A 176 44.86 4.79 -7.27
C SER A 176 46.03 3.81 -7.28
N GLY A 177 46.66 3.66 -8.43
CA GLY A 177 48.04 3.16 -8.57
C GLY A 177 49.01 4.33 -8.65
#